data_AF-K2AL16-F1
#
_entry.id   AF-K2AL16-F1
#
_cell.length_a   1.000
_cell.length_b   1.000
_cell.length_c   1.000
_cell.angle_alpha   90.00
_cell.angle_beta   90.00
_cell.angle_gamma   90.00
#
_symmetry.space_group_name_H-M   'P 1'
#
loop_
_entity.id
_entity.type
_entity.pdbx_description
1 polymer ?
#
loop_
_entity_poly.entity_id
_entity_poly.type
_entity_poly.pdbx_seq_one_letter_code
_entity_poly.pdbx_strand_id
1 'polypeptide(L)'
;MENRRSDLKPGSIKAAKAAALIILFACAILSPSGAARADAKKNSKAGNSFFAKLWNFSAKPERDGKEAYPKSPASHVPLNSKYKTYRVVIDPGHGGKSEKAGLDEGDHWDIKANRFLTRYNYGAYHGDEAEHKIVLDICRMTGEILKSANTDAGWREFSKLLAAYGVKRPNEYRRVNFDTAMTREKSFESPGYTAEANVNRHFRLFDSPESFDADKKPSPAIHPGRMSKINALMPELVLCVHVNSSTNSRARGQASVMIPGYHVFDFVKTVKTRLGVKSALSYFWLLAWFYPDNPVLGNLSRLINDCETYFTGKRSDNKSRIGKRWQMVKWRYCRDDEYDNLLNYKDSDSYWKRERSDYESMRRDGGIAGAGGDNFYASEELIKFIRFGLWQDYINDSAKGVTELSGLKSPGEYLGPHGAPFISDWALPQMVNAVTAYIELGYIENAA
;
A
#
# COMPACT_ATOMS: atom_id res chain seq x y z
N MET A 1 3.67 34.29 39.39
CA MET A 1 4.47 33.91 38.22
C MET A 1 4.54 32.40 38.21
N GLU A 2 3.58 31.78 37.54
CA GLU A 2 3.25 30.37 37.67
C GLU A 2 3.52 29.69 36.32
N ASN A 3 4.50 28.80 36.30
CA ASN A 3 4.85 27.96 35.17
C ASN A 3 3.70 26.99 34.88
N ARG A 4 2.88 27.28 33.86
CA ARG A 4 1.95 26.29 33.31
C ARG A 4 2.73 25.25 32.51
N ARG A 5 2.96 24.10 33.13
CA ARG A 5 3.11 22.82 32.43
C ARG A 5 1.85 22.59 31.61
N SER A 6 1.97 22.61 30.28
CA SER A 6 0.98 21.99 29.41
C SER A 6 1.36 20.52 29.27
N ASP A 7 0.86 19.71 30.21
CA ASP A 7 0.90 18.25 30.14
C ASP A 7 -0.01 17.80 28.97
N LEU A 8 0.56 17.66 27.78
CA LEU A 8 -0.08 16.95 26.66
C LEU A 8 0.04 15.45 26.94
N LYS A 9 -1.06 14.87 27.43
CA LYS A 9 -1.26 13.45 27.73
C LYS A 9 -2.22 12.82 26.69
N PRO A 10 -2.30 11.48 26.62
CA PRO A 10 -2.40 10.66 25.39
C PRO A 10 -3.81 10.64 24.76
N GLY A 11 -4.18 11.75 24.14
CA GLY A 11 -5.48 11.95 23.47
C GLY A 11 -5.46 11.90 21.93
N SER A 12 -4.31 12.10 21.29
CA SER A 12 -4.21 12.27 19.82
C SER A 12 -4.21 10.95 19.01
N ILE A 13 -4.13 9.79 19.67
CA ILE A 13 -4.24 8.47 19.01
C ILE A 13 -5.73 8.05 18.83
N LYS A 14 -6.67 8.81 19.42
CA LYS A 14 -8.12 8.58 19.26
C LYS A 14 -8.75 9.30 18.07
N ALA A 15 -8.08 10.29 17.47
CA ALA A 15 -8.54 10.95 16.23
C ALA A 15 -8.30 10.08 14.98
N ALA A 16 -7.32 9.16 15.03
CA ALA A 16 -7.00 8.22 13.96
C ALA A 16 -7.88 6.95 13.93
N LYS A 17 -8.95 6.89 14.73
CA LYS A 17 -9.88 5.73 14.81
C LYS A 17 -11.22 5.95 14.10
N ALA A 18 -11.42 7.08 13.40
CA ALA A 18 -12.70 7.42 12.78
C ALA A 18 -12.75 7.27 11.25
N ALA A 19 -11.63 7.32 10.53
CA ALA A 19 -11.61 7.01 9.10
C ALA A 19 -11.52 5.49 8.89
N ALA A 20 -12.66 4.82 9.07
CA ALA A 20 -12.93 3.48 8.56
C ALA A 20 -12.80 3.51 7.03
N LEU A 21 -11.54 3.44 6.58
CA LEU A 21 -10.98 3.64 5.25
C LEU A 21 -11.34 2.55 4.25
N ILE A 22 -12.60 2.15 4.28
CA ILE A 22 -13.11 0.91 3.70
C ILE A 22 -14.18 1.23 2.68
N ILE A 23 -14.01 2.35 1.98
CA ILE A 23 -14.87 2.81 0.89
C ILE A 23 -14.09 2.74 -0.43
N LEU A 24 -13.08 1.87 -0.47
CA LEU A 24 -11.98 1.86 -1.42
C LEU A 24 -12.00 0.69 -2.40
N PHE A 25 -13.19 0.13 -2.65
CA PHE A 25 -13.33 -0.93 -3.66
C PHE A 25 -14.41 -0.65 -4.72
N ALA A 26 -15.24 0.39 -4.56
CA ALA A 26 -16.45 0.53 -5.38
C ALA A 26 -16.30 1.40 -6.64
N CYS A 27 -15.27 2.25 -6.77
CA CYS A 27 -15.17 3.21 -7.88
C CYS A 27 -14.20 2.79 -9.00
N ALA A 28 -13.21 1.93 -8.74
CA ALA A 28 -12.28 1.47 -9.79
C ALA A 28 -12.92 0.49 -10.79
N ILE A 29 -14.13 -0.01 -10.51
CA ILE A 29 -14.71 -1.12 -11.28
C ILE A 29 -16.09 -0.82 -11.90
N LEU A 30 -16.67 0.37 -11.69
CA LEU A 30 -18.08 0.65 -12.03
C LEU A 30 -18.32 1.98 -12.76
N SER A 31 -17.46 2.32 -13.72
CA SER A 31 -17.75 3.37 -14.69
C SER A 31 -17.81 2.79 -16.11
N PRO A 32 -19.02 2.70 -16.68
CA PRO A 32 -19.26 3.21 -18.01
C PRO A 32 -20.11 4.48 -17.93
N SER A 33 -19.58 5.54 -18.53
CA SER A 33 -20.24 6.69 -19.18
C SER A 33 -21.71 7.02 -18.84
N GLY A 34 -21.96 8.29 -18.53
CA GLY A 34 -23.05 9.05 -19.18
C GLY A 34 -24.19 9.57 -18.28
N ALA A 35 -24.41 10.88 -18.41
CA ALA A 35 -25.68 11.61 -18.26
C ALA A 35 -26.22 11.99 -16.86
N ALA A 36 -26.08 13.30 -16.59
CA ALA A 36 -27.15 14.27 -16.29
C ALA A 36 -27.92 14.26 -14.93
N ARG A 37 -27.66 15.35 -14.18
CA ARG A 37 -28.60 16.33 -13.56
C ARG A 37 -29.96 15.85 -13.01
N ALA A 38 -30.24 16.12 -11.72
CA ALA A 38 -31.00 17.30 -11.25
C ALA A 38 -31.59 17.10 -9.83
N ASP A 39 -31.45 18.17 -9.03
CA ASP A 39 -32.35 18.72 -8.00
C ASP A 39 -32.67 18.08 -6.62
N ALA A 40 -32.42 18.94 -5.63
CA ALA A 40 -33.28 19.40 -4.53
C ALA A 40 -33.33 18.66 -3.16
N LYS A 41 -32.71 19.35 -2.19
CA LYS A 41 -33.23 19.86 -0.88
C LYS A 41 -33.98 18.95 0.12
N LYS A 42 -33.44 19.04 1.35
CA LYS A 42 -34.07 19.02 2.70
C LYS A 42 -34.90 17.78 3.09
N ASN A 43 -34.39 17.03 4.07
CA ASN A 43 -35.00 17.07 5.41
C ASN A 43 -34.05 16.55 6.50
N SER A 44 -34.16 17.21 7.65
CA SER A 44 -33.39 17.04 8.87
C SER A 44 -34.06 16.05 9.82
N LYS A 45 -33.29 15.68 10.85
CA LYS A 45 -33.64 14.97 12.09
C LYS A 45 -33.78 13.45 11.99
N ALA A 46 -32.69 12.78 12.38
CA ALA A 46 -32.77 11.72 13.38
C ALA A 46 -31.38 11.56 14.03
N GLY A 47 -31.28 12.02 15.27
CA GLY A 47 -30.16 11.69 16.13
C GLY A 47 -30.15 10.19 16.38
N ASN A 48 -29.03 9.55 16.06
CA ASN A 48 -28.56 8.30 16.64
C ASN A 48 -27.14 8.11 16.11
N SER A 49 -26.16 8.42 16.95
CA SER A 49 -24.74 8.31 16.61
C SER A 49 -24.42 6.89 16.15
N PHE A 50 -24.14 6.75 14.86
CA PHE A 50 -23.68 5.54 14.19
C PHE A 50 -22.47 4.89 14.91
N PHE A 51 -21.63 5.71 15.57
CA PHE A 51 -20.50 5.25 16.38
C PHE A 51 -20.90 4.43 17.62
N ALA A 52 -22.08 4.67 18.21
CA ALA A 52 -22.54 3.87 19.35
C ALA A 52 -22.95 2.44 18.94
N LYS A 53 -23.29 2.20 17.67
CA LYS A 53 -23.60 0.86 17.15
C LYS A 53 -22.36 0.08 16.74
N LEU A 54 -21.30 0.75 16.29
CA LEU A 54 -20.02 0.11 16.00
C LEU A 54 -19.29 -0.34 17.29
N TRP A 55 -19.40 0.44 18.37
CA TRP A 55 -18.71 0.16 19.64
C TRP A 55 -19.28 -1.07 20.40
N ASN A 56 -20.57 -1.36 20.23
CA ASN A 56 -21.23 -2.50 20.89
C ASN A 56 -20.97 -3.87 20.26
N PHE A 57 -20.16 -3.95 19.19
CA PHE A 57 -19.67 -5.23 18.66
C PHE A 57 -18.43 -5.76 19.42
N SER A 58 -17.77 -4.93 20.25
CA SER A 58 -16.51 -5.32 20.92
C SER A 58 -16.53 -5.20 22.45
N ALA A 59 -17.64 -4.81 23.08
CA ALA A 59 -17.70 -4.67 24.53
C ALA A 59 -18.41 -5.87 25.19
N LYS A 60 -17.63 -6.77 25.81
CA LYS A 60 -18.08 -7.49 27.01
C LYS A 60 -17.09 -7.25 28.16
N PRO A 61 -17.59 -7.24 29.40
CA PRO A 61 -16.85 -6.74 30.56
C PRO A 61 -15.73 -7.69 30.97
N GLU A 62 -14.67 -7.12 31.52
CA GLU A 62 -13.62 -7.84 32.25
C GLU A 62 -14.25 -8.83 33.26
N ARG A 63 -13.97 -10.12 33.07
CA ARG A 63 -13.95 -11.12 34.14
C ARG A 63 -12.83 -12.11 33.89
N ASP A 64 -11.88 -12.09 34.81
CA ASP A 64 -11.05 -13.21 35.28
C ASP A 64 -10.24 -13.99 34.22
N GLY A 65 -9.00 -13.53 34.01
CA GLY A 65 -7.81 -14.39 34.22
C GLY A 65 -7.64 -15.64 33.35
N LYS A 66 -8.27 -15.74 32.18
CA LYS A 66 -7.91 -16.71 31.13
C LYS A 66 -8.02 -16.04 29.77
N GLU A 67 -6.89 -15.88 29.06
CA GLU A 67 -6.85 -15.52 27.64
C GLU A 67 -7.53 -16.63 26.83
N ALA A 68 -8.85 -16.55 26.71
CA ALA A 68 -9.56 -17.23 25.65
C ALA A 68 -9.43 -16.35 24.40
N TYR A 69 -8.38 -16.56 23.61
CA TYR A 69 -8.36 -16.12 22.22
C TYR A 69 -9.68 -16.57 21.59
N PRO A 70 -10.52 -15.68 21.07
CA PRO A 70 -11.64 -16.13 20.26
C PRO A 70 -11.01 -16.90 19.10
N LYS A 71 -11.40 -18.17 18.95
CA LYS A 71 -11.19 -18.90 17.71
C LYS A 71 -11.58 -17.96 16.58
N SER A 72 -10.64 -17.73 15.66
CA SER A 72 -10.88 -17.03 14.39
C SER A 72 -12.31 -17.33 13.92
N PRO A 73 -13.16 -16.32 13.64
CA PRO A 73 -14.35 -16.58 12.88
C PRO A 73 -13.91 -16.80 11.43
N ALA A 74 -13.30 -17.96 11.18
CA ALA A 74 -13.29 -18.60 9.88
C ALA A 74 -14.70 -19.16 9.60
N SER A 75 -15.73 -18.34 9.72
CA SER A 75 -16.98 -18.58 9.02
C SER A 75 -16.79 -17.95 7.64
N HIS A 76 -16.37 -18.75 6.66
CA HIS A 76 -16.47 -18.35 5.26
C HIS A 76 -17.91 -17.88 5.01
N VAL A 77 -18.12 -16.57 4.84
CA VAL A 77 -19.39 -16.05 4.35
C VAL A 77 -19.50 -16.55 2.90
N PRO A 78 -20.46 -17.43 2.57
CA PRO A 78 -20.55 -17.96 1.22
C PRO A 78 -20.81 -16.82 0.25
N LEU A 79 -19.99 -16.72 -0.79
CA LEU A 79 -20.14 -15.69 -1.81
C LEU A 79 -21.41 -15.95 -2.62
N ASN A 80 -22.19 -14.90 -2.86
CA ASN A 80 -23.44 -15.03 -3.62
C ASN A 80 -23.14 -15.06 -5.12
N SER A 81 -23.38 -16.20 -5.78
CA SER A 81 -23.07 -16.42 -7.20
C SER A 81 -23.77 -15.46 -8.17
N LYS A 82 -24.82 -14.73 -7.73
CA LYS A 82 -25.48 -13.68 -8.51
C LYS A 82 -24.58 -12.47 -8.78
N TYR A 83 -23.65 -12.17 -7.87
CA TYR A 83 -22.82 -10.96 -7.96
C TYR A 83 -21.43 -11.30 -8.47
N LYS A 84 -20.86 -10.37 -9.26
CA LYS A 84 -19.47 -10.49 -9.71
C LYS A 84 -18.54 -10.42 -8.49
N THR A 85 -17.61 -11.36 -8.40
CA THR A 85 -16.59 -11.40 -7.35
C THR A 85 -15.33 -10.68 -7.80
N TYR A 86 -14.76 -9.90 -6.89
CA TYR A 86 -13.42 -9.34 -7.02
C TYR A 86 -12.55 -9.82 -5.87
N ARG A 87 -11.38 -10.31 -6.23
CA ARG A 87 -10.31 -10.72 -5.33
C ARG A 87 -9.44 -9.54 -4.99
N VAL A 88 -9.29 -9.35 -3.68
CA VAL A 88 -8.59 -8.24 -3.06
C VAL A 88 -7.52 -8.79 -2.17
N VAL A 89 -6.26 -8.44 -2.44
CA VAL A 89 -5.21 -8.70 -1.46
C VAL A 89 -4.88 -7.42 -0.75
N ILE A 90 -5.04 -7.43 0.57
CA ILE A 90 -4.68 -6.33 1.45
C ILE A 90 -3.29 -6.64 2.01
N ASP A 91 -2.36 -5.74 1.80
CA ASP A 91 -0.95 -5.89 2.13
C ASP A 91 -0.54 -4.83 3.16
N PRO A 92 -0.62 -5.14 4.46
CA PRO A 92 -0.11 -4.24 5.48
C PRO A 92 1.41 -4.21 5.43
N GLY A 93 1.99 -3.02 5.23
CA GLY A 93 3.44 -2.83 5.15
C GLY A 93 4.21 -3.40 6.34
N HIS A 94 5.44 -3.85 6.09
CA HIS A 94 6.38 -4.33 7.12
C HIS A 94 5.84 -5.52 7.95
N GLY A 95 6.15 -5.59 9.25
CA GLY A 95 5.68 -6.63 10.18
C GLY A 95 6.78 -7.49 10.81
N GLY A 96 7.97 -7.52 10.20
CA GLY A 96 9.15 -8.23 10.70
C GLY A 96 10.05 -7.41 11.63
N LYS A 97 11.03 -8.09 12.19
CA LYS A 97 12.10 -7.53 13.04
C LYS A 97 13.17 -6.86 12.19
N SER A 98 13.79 -5.80 12.70
CA SER A 98 14.96 -5.20 12.06
C SER A 98 16.14 -6.19 12.07
N GLU A 99 16.60 -6.58 10.88
CA GLU A 99 17.68 -7.54 10.66
C GLU A 99 18.75 -6.92 9.76
N LYS A 100 20.02 -7.17 10.04
CA LYS A 100 21.11 -6.77 9.14
C LYS A 100 21.16 -7.73 7.95
N ALA A 101 21.72 -7.28 6.83
CA ALA A 101 22.00 -8.18 5.71
C ALA A 101 23.13 -9.15 6.09
N GLY A 102 22.92 -10.45 5.94
CA GLY A 102 23.89 -11.49 6.28
C GLY A 102 23.63 -12.80 5.56
N LEU A 103 24.16 -13.90 6.12
CA LEU A 103 23.97 -15.26 5.58
C LEU A 103 22.60 -15.84 5.92
N ASP A 104 22.02 -15.42 7.05
CA ASP A 104 20.84 -16.00 7.70
C ASP A 104 19.79 -14.94 8.10
N GLU A 105 20.12 -13.66 7.96
CA GLU A 105 19.28 -12.51 8.32
C GLU A 105 19.23 -11.48 7.18
N GLY A 106 18.10 -10.80 6.99
CA GLY A 106 17.92 -9.74 5.99
C GLY A 106 16.60 -9.85 5.22
N ASP A 107 16.53 -9.25 4.03
CA ASP A 107 15.29 -9.20 3.22
C ASP A 107 15.45 -9.79 1.82
N HIS A 108 16.38 -9.27 1.00
CA HIS A 108 16.56 -9.74 -0.38
C HIS A 108 17.46 -10.98 -0.43
N TRP A 109 16.88 -12.19 -0.42
CA TRP A 109 17.64 -13.43 -0.58
C TRP A 109 18.14 -13.62 -2.01
N ASP A 110 19.46 -13.66 -2.21
CA ASP A 110 20.06 -14.00 -3.50
C ASP A 110 20.42 -15.48 -3.53
N ILE A 111 19.64 -16.24 -4.31
CA ILE A 111 19.80 -17.69 -4.47
C ILE A 111 21.18 -18.05 -5.02
N LYS A 112 21.78 -17.23 -5.89
CA LYS A 112 23.11 -17.54 -6.46
C LYS A 112 24.23 -17.28 -5.46
N ALA A 113 24.07 -16.29 -4.60
CA ALA A 113 25.06 -15.92 -3.60
C ALA A 113 24.84 -16.58 -2.23
N ASN A 114 23.71 -17.29 -2.03
CA ASN A 114 23.29 -17.88 -0.76
C ASN A 114 23.41 -16.92 0.43
N ARG A 115 22.92 -15.69 0.24
CA ARG A 115 22.92 -14.67 1.29
C ARG A 115 21.84 -13.61 1.04
N PHE A 116 21.50 -12.88 2.10
CA PHE A 116 20.69 -11.67 1.98
C PHE A 116 21.53 -10.47 1.54
N LEU A 117 21.00 -9.71 0.59
CA LEU A 117 21.67 -8.55 0.01
C LEU A 117 21.33 -7.24 0.70
N THR A 118 20.18 -7.19 1.38
CA THR A 118 19.66 -5.99 2.03
C THR A 118 19.19 -6.30 3.44
N ARG A 119 19.21 -5.27 4.28
CA ARG A 119 18.62 -5.33 5.62
C ARG A 119 17.11 -5.44 5.52
N TYR A 120 16.48 -6.07 6.52
CA TYR A 120 15.03 -5.95 6.66
C TYR A 120 14.68 -4.58 7.24
N ASN A 121 13.84 -3.83 6.51
CA ASN A 121 13.38 -2.51 6.91
C ASN A 121 12.17 -2.64 7.84
N TYR A 122 12.32 -2.15 9.07
CA TYR A 122 11.30 -2.23 10.11
C TYR A 122 10.06 -1.37 9.84
N GLY A 123 10.22 -0.30 9.05
CA GLY A 123 9.21 0.73 8.85
C GLY A 123 9.44 1.95 9.75
N ALA A 124 8.56 2.94 9.61
CA ALA A 124 8.57 4.17 10.40
C ALA A 124 8.15 3.93 11.86
N TYR A 125 8.64 4.77 12.77
CA TYR A 125 8.29 4.74 14.19
C TYR A 125 8.31 6.15 14.79
N HIS A 126 7.43 6.41 15.75
CA HIS A 126 7.43 7.65 16.55
C HIS A 126 6.94 7.36 17.97
N GLY A 127 7.80 7.59 18.97
CA GLY A 127 7.50 7.16 20.34
C GLY A 127 7.25 5.65 20.42
N ASP A 128 6.09 5.26 20.94
CA ASP A 128 5.64 3.86 21.04
C ASP A 128 4.85 3.39 19.80
N GLU A 129 4.60 4.29 18.85
CA GLU A 129 3.89 3.97 17.62
C GLU A 129 4.85 3.44 16.55
N ALA A 130 4.43 2.37 15.88
CA ALA A 130 5.19 1.77 14.81
C ALA A 130 4.27 1.51 13.61
N GLU A 131 4.79 1.83 12.42
CA GLU A 131 4.07 1.71 11.15
C GLU A 131 3.41 0.33 11.01
N HIS A 132 4.15 -0.74 11.27
CA HIS A 132 3.68 -2.11 11.07
C HIS A 132 2.48 -2.48 11.96
N LYS A 133 2.29 -1.79 13.10
CA LYS A 133 1.12 -1.95 13.96
C LYS A 133 -0.06 -1.16 13.42
N ILE A 134 0.15 0.12 13.10
CA ILE A 134 -0.87 1.02 12.55
C ILE A 134 -1.48 0.44 11.27
N VAL A 135 -0.65 0.08 10.30
CA VAL A 135 -1.13 -0.41 9.00
C VAL A 135 -1.80 -1.77 9.13
N LEU A 136 -1.38 -2.63 10.07
CA LEU A 136 -2.02 -3.93 10.30
C LEU A 136 -3.46 -3.76 10.78
N ASP A 137 -3.68 -2.86 11.74
CA ASP A 137 -5.01 -2.63 12.30
C ASP A 137 -5.96 -2.02 11.26
N ILE A 138 -5.50 -1.02 10.51
CA ILE A 138 -6.26 -0.43 9.40
C ILE A 138 -6.63 -1.49 8.36
N CYS A 139 -5.65 -2.32 7.95
CA CYS A 139 -5.87 -3.36 6.97
C CYS A 139 -6.81 -4.47 7.45
N ARG A 140 -6.73 -4.84 8.73
CA ARG A 140 -7.63 -5.84 9.34
C ARG A 140 -9.07 -5.35 9.30
N MET A 141 -9.31 -4.13 9.78
CA MET A 141 -10.63 -3.49 9.70
C MET A 141 -11.12 -3.47 8.25
N THR A 142 -10.23 -3.12 7.30
CA THR A 142 -10.55 -3.10 5.86
C THR A 142 -11.03 -4.45 5.35
N GLY A 143 -10.32 -5.51 5.69
CA GLY A 143 -10.73 -6.87 5.36
C GLY A 143 -12.10 -7.23 5.96
N GLU A 144 -12.37 -6.84 7.20
CA GLU A 144 -13.63 -7.12 7.90
C GLU A 144 -14.84 -6.42 7.28
N ILE A 145 -14.76 -5.13 6.95
CA ILE A 145 -15.89 -4.44 6.32
C ILE A 145 -16.13 -4.99 4.91
N LEU A 146 -15.08 -5.26 4.12
CA LEU A 146 -15.25 -5.87 2.79
C LEU A 146 -15.90 -7.26 2.90
N LYS A 147 -15.47 -8.10 3.84
CA LYS A 147 -16.10 -9.41 4.11
C LYS A 147 -17.57 -9.25 4.53
N SER A 148 -17.87 -8.25 5.38
CA SER A 148 -19.23 -8.01 5.85
C SER A 148 -20.18 -7.63 4.69
N ALA A 149 -19.67 -6.87 3.71
CA ALA A 149 -20.42 -6.38 2.55
C ALA A 149 -20.91 -7.50 1.61
N ASN A 150 -20.42 -8.73 1.76
CA ASN A 150 -20.93 -9.89 1.02
C ASN A 150 -22.36 -10.28 1.43
N THR A 151 -22.81 -9.91 2.64
CA THR A 151 -24.18 -10.16 3.11
C THR A 151 -25.15 -9.07 2.69
N ASP A 152 -26.46 -9.34 2.66
CA ASP A 152 -27.46 -8.31 2.32
C ASP A 152 -27.48 -7.16 3.32
N ALA A 153 -27.36 -7.47 4.61
CA ALA A 153 -27.28 -6.47 5.66
C ALA A 153 -25.98 -5.66 5.56
N GLY A 154 -24.85 -6.34 5.39
CA GLY A 154 -23.56 -5.68 5.25
C GLY A 154 -23.47 -4.84 3.98
N TRP A 155 -24.03 -5.27 2.84
CA TRP A 155 -24.09 -4.45 1.64
C TRP A 155 -24.92 -3.17 1.84
N ARG A 156 -26.04 -3.24 2.57
CA ARG A 156 -26.83 -2.05 2.91
C ARG A 156 -26.04 -1.06 3.76
N GLU A 157 -25.25 -1.52 4.71
CA GLU A 157 -24.40 -0.64 5.51
C GLU A 157 -23.19 -0.13 4.71
N PHE A 158 -22.56 -1.00 3.93
CA PHE A 158 -21.46 -0.65 3.03
C PHE A 158 -21.87 0.42 2.02
N SER A 159 -23.00 0.26 1.34
CA SER A 159 -23.50 1.25 0.37
C SER A 159 -23.88 2.59 1.00
N LYS A 160 -24.32 2.62 2.27
CA LYS A 160 -24.50 3.87 3.03
C LYS A 160 -23.15 4.54 3.33
N LEU A 161 -22.15 3.75 3.74
CA LEU A 161 -20.79 4.24 3.92
C LEU A 161 -20.27 4.84 2.60
N LEU A 162 -20.39 4.12 1.48
CA LEU A 162 -20.01 4.64 0.17
C LEU A 162 -20.73 5.96 -0.18
N ALA A 163 -22.01 6.07 0.15
CA ALA A 163 -22.79 7.28 -0.12
C ALA A 163 -22.44 8.46 0.80
N ALA A 164 -22.00 8.20 2.03
CA ALA A 164 -21.57 9.25 2.96
C ALA A 164 -20.30 9.96 2.48
N TYR A 165 -19.46 9.25 1.73
CA TYR A 165 -18.14 9.72 1.32
C TYR A 165 -17.94 9.77 -0.21
N GLY A 166 -18.96 9.43 -0.98
CA GLY A 166 -18.95 9.41 -2.45
C GLY A 166 -20.03 10.30 -3.05
N VAL A 167 -20.17 10.23 -4.39
CA VAL A 167 -21.11 11.08 -5.15
C VAL A 167 -22.42 10.37 -5.51
N LYS A 168 -22.51 9.05 -5.30
CA LYS A 168 -23.70 8.24 -5.61
C LYS A 168 -24.49 7.93 -4.34
N ARG A 169 -25.81 7.80 -4.47
CA ARG A 169 -26.70 7.31 -3.42
C ARG A 169 -26.51 5.81 -3.19
N PRO A 170 -26.90 5.25 -2.02
CA PRO A 170 -26.66 3.85 -1.70
C PRO A 170 -27.18 2.85 -2.74
N ASN A 171 -28.36 3.12 -3.31
CA ASN A 171 -29.02 2.28 -4.30
C ASN A 171 -28.42 2.38 -5.72
N GLU A 172 -27.54 3.36 -5.97
CA GLU A 172 -26.86 3.56 -7.26
C GLU A 172 -25.55 2.77 -7.36
N TYR A 173 -25.06 2.22 -6.24
CA TYR A 173 -23.90 1.34 -6.23
C TYR A 173 -24.27 -0.08 -6.67
N ARG A 174 -23.57 -0.59 -7.68
CA ARG A 174 -23.73 -1.99 -8.11
C ARG A 174 -23.10 -2.90 -7.06
N ARG A 175 -23.88 -3.87 -6.61
CA ARG A 175 -23.43 -4.91 -5.69
C ARG A 175 -22.44 -5.88 -6.35
N VAL A 176 -21.41 -6.21 -5.59
CA VAL A 176 -20.32 -7.12 -5.92
C VAL A 176 -20.01 -7.98 -4.70
N ASN A 177 -19.30 -9.08 -4.90
CA ASN A 177 -18.66 -9.82 -3.81
C ASN A 177 -17.19 -9.42 -3.69
N PHE A 178 -16.67 -9.41 -2.47
CA PHE A 178 -15.27 -9.23 -2.15
C PHE A 178 -14.70 -10.54 -1.61
N ASP A 179 -13.76 -11.13 -2.35
CA ASP A 179 -12.94 -12.23 -1.88
C ASP A 179 -11.62 -11.65 -1.37
N THR A 180 -11.51 -11.49 -0.06
CA THR A 180 -10.39 -10.74 0.54
C THR A 180 -9.40 -11.64 1.25
N ALA A 181 -8.12 -11.39 1.01
CA ALA A 181 -7.00 -12.02 1.69
C ALA A 181 -6.04 -10.97 2.23
N MET A 182 -5.35 -11.28 3.33
CA MET A 182 -4.28 -10.44 3.88
C MET A 182 -2.92 -11.13 3.68
N THR A 183 -1.88 -10.36 3.35
CA THR A 183 -0.52 -10.93 3.21
C THR A 183 0.10 -11.30 4.55
N ARG A 184 -0.37 -10.66 5.63
CA ARG A 184 -0.06 -10.99 7.04
C ARG A 184 -1.23 -10.59 7.95
N GLU A 185 -1.45 -11.37 9.00
CA GLU A 185 -2.45 -11.07 10.05
C GLU A 185 -1.81 -10.73 11.40
N LYS A 186 -0.48 -10.92 11.48
CA LYS A 186 0.36 -10.82 12.67
C LYS A 186 1.58 -9.94 12.39
N SER A 187 2.35 -9.69 13.44
CA SER A 187 3.67 -9.06 13.42
C SER A 187 4.65 -9.94 14.19
N PHE A 188 5.96 -9.71 14.07
CA PHE A 188 6.98 -10.54 14.75
C PHE A 188 6.83 -10.59 16.28
N GLU A 189 6.21 -9.56 16.87
CA GLU A 189 5.89 -9.48 18.31
C GLU A 189 4.67 -10.33 18.71
N SER A 190 3.92 -10.88 17.75
CA SER A 190 2.71 -11.65 18.03
C SER A 190 3.02 -12.99 18.73
N PRO A 191 2.13 -13.47 19.62
CA PRO A 191 2.27 -14.78 20.23
C PRO A 191 2.49 -15.89 19.20
N GLY A 192 3.51 -16.70 19.45
CA GLY A 192 3.96 -17.80 18.58
C GLY A 192 5.13 -17.43 17.65
N TYR A 193 5.38 -16.16 17.36
CA TYR A 193 6.44 -15.73 16.43
C TYR A 193 7.73 -15.28 17.14
N THR A 194 7.63 -14.80 18.37
CA THR A 194 8.77 -14.23 19.11
C THR A 194 9.91 -15.22 19.37
N ALA A 195 9.62 -16.52 19.42
CA ALA A 195 10.60 -17.58 19.64
C ALA A 195 11.13 -18.21 18.33
N GLU A 196 10.61 -17.82 17.16
CA GLU A 196 11.07 -18.38 15.89
C GLU A 196 12.41 -17.78 15.46
N ALA A 197 13.40 -18.64 15.18
CA ALA A 197 14.73 -18.20 14.76
C ALA A 197 14.71 -17.38 13.45
N ASN A 198 13.93 -17.81 12.45
CA ASN A 198 13.75 -17.12 11.17
C ASN A 198 12.36 -16.48 11.09
N VAL A 199 12.01 -15.65 12.07
CA VAL A 199 10.68 -15.03 12.17
C VAL A 199 10.35 -14.15 10.95
N ASN A 200 11.36 -13.51 10.36
CA ASN A 200 11.18 -12.62 9.22
C ASN A 200 10.71 -13.30 7.93
N ARG A 201 10.84 -14.62 7.81
CA ARG A 201 10.34 -15.36 6.63
C ARG A 201 8.85 -15.11 6.36
N HIS A 202 8.08 -14.82 7.41
CA HIS A 202 6.65 -14.51 7.32
C HIS A 202 6.34 -13.14 6.70
N PHE A 203 7.29 -12.19 6.76
CA PHE A 203 7.06 -10.76 6.48
C PHE A 203 7.87 -10.20 5.31
N ARG A 204 8.94 -10.89 4.90
CA ARG A 204 9.76 -10.53 3.73
C ARG A 204 8.92 -10.34 2.49
N LEU A 205 9.30 -9.36 1.67
CA LEU A 205 8.67 -9.14 0.37
C LEU A 205 8.95 -10.32 -0.57
N PHE A 206 10.19 -10.80 -0.53
CA PHE A 206 10.75 -11.81 -1.40
C PHE A 206 10.77 -13.20 -0.76
N ASP A 207 10.87 -14.21 -1.61
CA ASP A 207 11.06 -15.58 -1.19
C ASP A 207 12.40 -15.75 -0.49
N SER A 208 12.44 -16.58 0.54
CA SER A 208 13.67 -16.85 1.31
C SER A 208 13.66 -18.27 1.86
N PRO A 209 14.81 -18.83 2.28
CA PRO A 209 14.86 -20.14 2.92
C PRO A 209 13.92 -20.23 4.12
N GLU A 210 13.29 -21.38 4.30
CA GLU A 210 12.39 -21.66 5.43
C GLU A 210 13.17 -21.53 6.76
N SER A 211 14.42 -21.97 6.77
CA SER A 211 15.24 -22.02 7.97
C SER A 211 16.73 -21.99 7.63
N PHE A 212 17.53 -21.79 8.66
CA PHE A 212 18.98 -21.88 8.63
C PHE A 212 19.44 -22.82 9.74
N ASP A 213 20.50 -23.59 9.49
CA ASP A 213 21.12 -24.42 10.53
C ASP A 213 22.08 -23.60 11.42
N ALA A 214 22.73 -24.29 12.38
CA ALA A 214 23.69 -23.65 13.29
C ALA A 214 24.92 -23.06 12.58
N ASP A 215 25.26 -23.55 11.38
CA ASP A 215 26.34 -23.05 10.54
C ASP A 215 25.87 -21.96 9.55
N LYS A 216 24.63 -21.46 9.72
CA LYS A 216 23.99 -20.47 8.82
C LYS A 216 23.75 -20.98 7.41
N LYS A 217 23.70 -22.30 7.19
CA LYS A 217 23.38 -22.86 5.87
C LYS A 217 21.86 -22.84 5.67
N PRO A 218 21.38 -22.37 4.52
CA PRO A 218 19.96 -22.32 4.22
C PRO A 218 19.39 -23.72 4.01
N SER A 219 18.16 -23.95 4.46
CA SER A 219 17.42 -25.13 4.06
C SER A 219 17.02 -25.07 2.58
N PRO A 220 16.87 -26.21 1.89
CA PRO A 220 16.43 -26.25 0.50
C PRO A 220 14.96 -25.84 0.32
N ALA A 221 14.17 -25.87 1.39
CA ALA A 221 12.79 -25.41 1.39
C ALA A 221 12.74 -23.89 1.33
N ILE A 222 11.95 -23.34 0.41
CA ILE A 222 11.77 -21.90 0.25
C ILE A 222 10.39 -21.51 0.79
N HIS A 223 10.39 -20.54 1.71
CA HIS A 223 9.20 -19.90 2.20
C HIS A 223 8.78 -18.77 1.24
N PRO A 224 7.52 -18.75 0.75
CA PRO A 224 7.07 -17.71 -0.15
C PRO A 224 6.95 -16.35 0.56
N GLY A 225 7.58 -15.33 0.00
CA GLY A 225 7.44 -13.94 0.42
C GLY A 225 6.07 -13.36 0.08
N ARG A 226 5.80 -12.13 0.55
CA ARG A 226 4.52 -11.45 0.32
C ARG A 226 4.16 -11.34 -1.16
N MET A 227 5.13 -11.05 -2.05
CA MET A 227 4.84 -10.94 -3.49
C MET A 227 4.46 -12.26 -4.14
N SER A 228 5.11 -13.36 -3.78
CA SER A 228 4.75 -14.70 -4.26
C SER A 228 3.37 -15.12 -3.76
N LYS A 229 3.04 -14.83 -2.50
CA LYS A 229 1.70 -15.05 -1.92
C LYS A 229 0.65 -14.25 -2.69
N ILE A 230 0.87 -12.96 -2.91
CA ILE A 230 -0.02 -12.09 -3.71
C ILE A 230 -0.23 -12.69 -5.09
N ASN A 231 0.84 -13.01 -5.83
CA ASN A 231 0.75 -13.53 -7.19
C ASN A 231 0.02 -14.88 -7.26
N ALA A 232 0.19 -15.75 -6.26
CA ALA A 232 -0.52 -17.03 -6.19
C ALA A 232 -2.05 -16.86 -6.01
N LEU A 233 -2.49 -15.79 -5.35
CA LEU A 233 -3.91 -15.46 -5.20
C LEU A 233 -4.53 -14.87 -6.47
N MET A 234 -3.69 -14.44 -7.42
CA MET A 234 -4.07 -13.80 -8.70
C MET A 234 -5.14 -12.71 -8.55
N PRO A 235 -4.99 -11.73 -7.64
CA PRO A 235 -6.05 -10.75 -7.36
C PRO A 235 -6.31 -9.81 -8.54
N GLU A 236 -7.48 -9.18 -8.54
CA GLU A 236 -7.74 -8.05 -9.44
C GLU A 236 -7.18 -6.74 -8.87
N LEU A 237 -7.17 -6.57 -7.54
CA LEU A 237 -6.57 -5.42 -6.85
C LEU A 237 -5.70 -5.85 -5.67
N VAL A 238 -4.57 -5.17 -5.51
CA VAL A 238 -3.72 -5.23 -4.32
C VAL A 238 -3.69 -3.86 -3.66
N LEU A 239 -4.04 -3.81 -2.39
CA LEU A 239 -3.98 -2.61 -1.56
C LEU A 239 -2.75 -2.69 -0.66
N CYS A 240 -1.71 -1.90 -0.95
CA CYS A 240 -0.50 -1.79 -0.15
C CYS A 240 -0.59 -0.53 0.72
N VAL A 241 -0.52 -0.71 2.04
CA VAL A 241 -0.72 0.38 3.01
C VAL A 241 0.54 0.60 3.83
N HIS A 242 1.05 1.83 3.78
CA HIS A 242 2.26 2.27 4.46
C HIS A 242 2.04 3.62 5.16
N VAL A 243 2.95 3.95 6.07
CA VAL A 243 3.05 5.26 6.71
C VAL A 243 4.52 5.69 6.65
N ASN A 244 4.76 6.93 6.26
CA ASN A 244 6.10 7.44 6.09
C ASN A 244 6.63 8.07 7.39
N SER A 245 7.91 8.40 7.40
CA SER A 245 8.56 9.23 8.42
C SER A 245 9.19 10.47 7.81
N SER A 246 9.23 11.57 8.56
CA SER A 246 9.95 12.77 8.14
C SER A 246 10.46 13.58 9.30
N THR A 247 11.71 14.06 9.18
CA THR A 247 12.27 15.07 10.07
C THR A 247 11.71 16.47 9.81
N ASN A 248 11.00 16.68 8.69
CA ASN A 248 10.30 17.92 8.41
C ASN A 248 8.92 17.90 9.07
N SER A 249 8.73 18.73 10.11
CA SER A 249 7.45 18.85 10.84
C SER A 249 6.28 19.37 9.99
N ARG A 250 6.56 19.88 8.78
CA ARG A 250 5.54 20.30 7.81
C ARG A 250 5.18 19.22 6.80
N ALA A 251 5.92 18.10 6.76
CA ALA A 251 5.61 17.00 5.86
C ALA A 251 4.30 16.33 6.33
N ARG A 252 3.26 16.49 5.53
CA ARG A 252 1.90 16.01 5.80
C ARG A 252 1.27 15.58 4.49
N GLY A 253 0.18 14.83 4.60
CA GLY A 253 -0.62 14.41 3.46
C GLY A 253 -0.31 13.01 2.96
N GLN A 254 -1.32 12.41 2.35
CA GLN A 254 -1.26 11.11 1.69
C GLN A 254 -0.61 11.26 0.33
N ALA A 255 0.08 10.21 -0.10
CA ALA A 255 0.67 10.12 -1.43
C ALA A 255 0.58 8.68 -1.96
N SER A 256 0.47 8.55 -3.28
CA SER A 256 0.59 7.28 -3.95
C SER A 256 2.06 6.92 -4.19
N VAL A 257 2.35 5.62 -4.32
CA VAL A 257 3.66 5.13 -4.74
C VAL A 257 3.52 4.43 -6.08
N MET A 258 4.37 4.80 -7.04
CA MET A 258 4.37 4.21 -8.37
C MET A 258 5.78 3.99 -8.90
N ILE A 259 5.85 3.21 -9.98
CA ILE A 259 7.07 2.94 -10.73
C ILE A 259 6.82 3.27 -12.20
N PRO A 260 7.77 3.94 -12.89
CA PRO A 260 7.65 4.22 -14.32
C PRO A 260 7.50 2.96 -15.18
N GLY A 261 6.96 3.11 -16.39
CA GLY A 261 6.93 2.05 -17.40
C GLY A 261 8.32 1.67 -17.90
N TYR A 262 8.42 0.50 -18.55
CA TYR A 262 9.67 0.01 -19.14
C TYR A 262 10.31 1.03 -20.07
N HIS A 263 9.50 1.71 -20.90
CA HIS A 263 9.99 2.63 -21.92
C HIS A 263 10.65 3.87 -21.32
N VAL A 264 10.22 4.31 -20.12
CA VAL A 264 10.88 5.41 -19.40
C VAL A 264 12.28 4.98 -18.98
N PHE A 265 12.44 3.81 -18.38
CA PHE A 265 13.76 3.30 -18.00
C PHE A 265 14.64 2.99 -19.23
N ASP A 266 14.08 2.43 -20.29
CA ASP A 266 14.81 2.17 -21.54
C ASP A 266 15.28 3.47 -22.21
N PHE A 267 14.45 4.52 -22.16
CA PHE A 267 14.82 5.86 -22.58
C PHE A 267 15.98 6.41 -21.73
N VAL A 268 15.86 6.36 -20.40
CA VAL A 268 16.91 6.82 -19.47
C VAL A 268 18.25 6.15 -19.80
N LYS A 269 18.23 4.82 -19.94
CA LYS A 269 19.40 4.03 -20.31
C LYS A 269 19.96 4.45 -21.66
N THR A 270 19.12 4.53 -22.69
CA THR A 270 19.54 4.83 -24.06
C THR A 270 20.20 6.20 -24.17
N VAL A 271 19.57 7.23 -23.58
CA VAL A 271 20.08 8.59 -23.59
C VAL A 271 21.40 8.67 -22.81
N LYS A 272 21.50 8.03 -21.64
CA LYS A 272 22.74 7.95 -20.86
C LYS A 272 23.87 7.31 -21.66
N THR A 273 23.64 6.16 -22.30
CA THR A 273 24.66 5.41 -23.04
C THR A 273 25.06 6.08 -24.34
N ARG A 274 24.12 6.67 -25.09
CA ARG A 274 24.39 7.22 -26.43
C ARG A 274 24.82 8.69 -26.43
N LEU A 275 24.22 9.52 -25.57
CA LEU A 275 24.40 10.98 -25.60
C LEU A 275 25.23 11.52 -24.43
N GLY A 276 25.47 10.69 -23.41
CA GLY A 276 26.14 11.08 -22.18
C GLY A 276 25.25 11.94 -21.26
N VAL A 277 25.61 12.01 -19.98
CA VAL A 277 24.77 12.60 -18.91
C VAL A 277 24.41 14.07 -19.16
N LYS A 278 25.32 14.86 -19.74
CA LYS A 278 25.09 16.31 -20.00
C LYS A 278 23.96 16.55 -21.01
N SER A 279 24.00 15.91 -22.16
CA SER A 279 22.95 16.02 -23.19
C SER A 279 21.64 15.39 -22.73
N ALA A 280 21.73 14.41 -21.83
CA ALA A 280 20.58 13.72 -21.28
C ALA A 280 19.73 14.60 -20.36
N LEU A 281 20.34 15.53 -19.61
CA LEU A 281 19.65 16.44 -18.69
C LEU A 281 18.43 17.11 -19.34
N SER A 282 18.57 17.67 -20.54
CA SER A 282 17.48 18.36 -21.25
C SER A 282 16.28 17.45 -21.54
N TYR A 283 16.51 16.17 -21.79
CA TYR A 283 15.46 15.18 -22.00
C TYR A 283 14.81 14.73 -20.69
N PHE A 284 15.58 14.66 -19.61
CA PHE A 284 15.07 14.31 -18.29
C PHE A 284 14.23 15.43 -17.65
N TRP A 285 14.51 16.69 -17.98
CA TRP A 285 13.63 17.81 -17.65
C TRP A 285 12.22 17.67 -18.23
N LEU A 286 12.09 17.10 -19.44
CA LEU A 286 10.77 16.82 -20.03
C LEU A 286 10.03 15.69 -19.30
N LEU A 287 10.74 14.69 -18.76
CA LEU A 287 10.12 13.66 -17.94
C LEU A 287 9.64 14.20 -16.59
N ALA A 288 10.38 15.15 -16.00
CA ALA A 288 9.96 15.83 -14.77
C ALA A 288 8.67 16.66 -14.95
N TRP A 289 8.36 17.12 -16.17
CA TRP A 289 7.11 17.84 -16.46
C TRP A 289 5.86 16.96 -16.36
N PHE A 290 5.97 15.66 -16.60
CA PHE A 290 4.83 14.73 -16.42
C PHE A 290 4.51 14.46 -14.95
N TYR A 291 5.43 14.82 -14.04
CA TYR A 291 5.32 14.56 -12.61
C TYR A 291 5.94 15.73 -11.82
N PRO A 292 5.28 16.90 -11.84
CA PRO A 292 5.76 18.08 -11.12
C PRO A 292 5.94 17.75 -9.63
N ASP A 293 6.94 18.38 -9.01
CA ASP A 293 7.27 18.22 -7.59
C ASP A 293 7.74 16.83 -7.14
N ASN A 294 7.99 15.90 -8.07
CA ASN A 294 8.63 14.63 -7.74
C ASN A 294 10.17 14.78 -7.67
N PRO A 295 10.79 14.58 -6.48
CA PRO A 295 12.22 14.82 -6.29
C PRO A 295 13.12 13.75 -6.91
N VAL A 296 12.58 12.62 -7.40
CA VAL A 296 13.33 11.58 -8.13
C VAL A 296 13.35 11.91 -9.62
N LEU A 297 12.22 12.28 -10.20
CA LEU A 297 12.15 12.65 -11.63
C LEU A 297 12.74 14.04 -11.91
N GLY A 298 12.70 14.95 -10.94
CA GLY A 298 13.46 16.19 -10.97
C GLY A 298 14.96 16.03 -10.68
N ASN A 299 15.41 14.83 -10.27
CA ASN A 299 16.82 14.57 -9.95
C ASN A 299 17.39 13.43 -10.78
N LEU A 300 18.10 13.81 -11.84
CA LEU A 300 18.69 12.89 -12.79
C LEU A 300 19.51 11.75 -12.16
N SER A 301 20.31 12.03 -11.12
CA SER A 301 21.15 10.98 -10.53
C SER A 301 20.32 9.86 -9.88
N ARG A 302 19.18 10.22 -9.27
CA ARG A 302 18.25 9.26 -8.68
C ARG A 302 17.52 8.44 -9.74
N LEU A 303 17.04 9.09 -10.80
CA LEU A 303 16.39 8.38 -11.92
C LEU A 303 17.36 7.41 -12.62
N ILE A 304 18.63 7.80 -12.82
CA ILE A 304 19.67 6.90 -13.34
C ILE A 304 19.90 5.74 -12.38
N ASN A 305 19.96 5.99 -11.08
CA ASN A 305 20.15 4.95 -10.08
C ASN A 305 19.00 3.93 -10.09
N ASP A 306 17.76 4.39 -10.16
CA ASP A 306 16.57 3.54 -10.21
C ASP A 306 16.53 2.74 -11.52
N CYS A 307 16.88 3.38 -12.65
CA CYS A 307 17.03 2.72 -13.95
C CYS A 307 18.09 1.61 -13.92
N GLU A 308 19.28 1.86 -13.33
CA GLU A 308 20.31 0.83 -13.20
C GLU A 308 19.86 -0.31 -12.29
N THR A 309 19.17 0.02 -11.22
CA THR A 309 18.65 -0.95 -10.25
C THR A 309 17.58 -1.84 -10.90
N TYR A 310 16.66 -1.24 -11.66
CA TYR A 310 15.63 -1.91 -12.42
C TYR A 310 16.21 -2.94 -13.41
N PHE A 311 17.25 -2.58 -14.17
CA PHE A 311 17.84 -3.49 -15.16
C PHE A 311 18.85 -4.49 -14.60
N THR A 312 19.60 -4.12 -13.58
CA THR A 312 20.80 -4.89 -13.16
C THR A 312 20.74 -5.43 -11.75
N GLY A 313 19.83 -4.92 -10.91
CA GLY A 313 19.81 -5.17 -9.48
C GLY A 313 20.99 -4.54 -8.74
N LYS A 314 21.65 -3.54 -9.33
CA LYS A 314 22.76 -2.78 -8.75
C LYS A 314 22.43 -1.29 -8.73
N ARG A 315 22.79 -0.62 -7.65
CA ARG A 315 22.69 0.82 -7.52
C ARG A 315 23.93 1.50 -8.11
N SER A 316 23.70 2.61 -8.82
CA SER A 316 24.77 3.41 -9.43
C SER A 316 25.50 4.27 -8.39
N ASP A 317 24.77 4.73 -7.37
CA ASP A 317 25.22 5.75 -6.42
C ASP A 317 26.25 5.23 -5.41
N ASN A 318 26.06 4.00 -4.94
CA ASN A 318 26.85 3.38 -3.89
C ASN A 318 27.35 1.97 -4.25
N LYS A 319 27.11 1.54 -5.50
CA LYS A 319 27.47 0.20 -6.02
C LYS A 319 26.87 -0.97 -5.22
N SER A 320 25.90 -0.71 -4.35
CA SER A 320 25.23 -1.76 -3.59
C SER A 320 24.46 -2.69 -4.53
N ARG A 321 24.51 -3.98 -4.23
CA ARG A 321 23.77 -5.01 -4.94
C ARG A 321 22.48 -5.25 -4.18
N ILE A 322 21.34 -4.98 -4.80
CA ILE A 322 20.02 -5.36 -4.23
C ILE A 322 19.43 -6.59 -4.92
N GLY A 323 20.10 -7.06 -5.99
CA GLY A 323 19.79 -8.29 -6.71
C GLY A 323 18.69 -8.15 -7.76
N LYS A 324 18.63 -9.13 -8.66
CA LYS A 324 17.61 -9.21 -9.72
C LYS A 324 16.28 -9.63 -9.08
N ARG A 325 15.48 -8.66 -8.65
CA ARG A 325 14.28 -8.86 -7.84
C ARG A 325 13.26 -9.83 -8.47
N TRP A 326 13.21 -9.98 -9.79
CA TRP A 326 12.30 -10.93 -10.47
C TRP A 326 12.65 -12.39 -10.25
N GLN A 327 13.88 -12.66 -9.85
CA GLN A 327 14.37 -14.01 -9.56
C GLN A 327 14.11 -14.42 -8.11
N MET A 328 13.71 -13.46 -7.27
CA MET A 328 13.47 -13.64 -5.84
C MET A 328 11.98 -13.84 -5.52
N VAL A 329 11.15 -14.03 -6.56
CA VAL A 329 9.70 -14.20 -6.46
C VAL A 329 9.30 -15.43 -7.26
N LYS A 330 8.43 -16.26 -6.70
CA LYS A 330 7.81 -17.39 -7.39
C LYS A 330 6.65 -16.89 -8.25
N TRP A 331 6.88 -16.94 -9.56
CA TRP A 331 5.93 -16.58 -10.61
C TRP A 331 6.46 -17.13 -11.94
N ARG A 332 5.64 -17.08 -13.01
CA ARG A 332 6.06 -17.59 -14.33
C ARG A 332 7.23 -16.81 -14.95
N TYR A 333 7.48 -15.59 -14.49
CA TYR A 333 8.46 -14.65 -15.07
C TYR A 333 9.81 -14.62 -14.32
N CYS A 334 10.13 -15.61 -13.50
CA CYS A 334 11.38 -15.61 -12.70
C CYS A 334 12.64 -16.04 -13.45
N ARG A 335 12.52 -16.48 -14.71
CA ARG A 335 13.67 -16.99 -15.47
C ARG A 335 14.69 -15.89 -15.73
N ASP A 336 15.97 -16.26 -15.62
CA ASP A 336 17.10 -15.38 -15.91
C ASP A 336 17.33 -15.31 -17.41
N ASP A 337 16.78 -14.28 -18.02
CA ASP A 337 17.16 -13.90 -19.37
C ASP A 337 18.26 -12.84 -19.25
N GLU A 338 19.48 -13.17 -19.69
CA GLU A 338 20.56 -12.21 -19.73
C GLU A 338 20.17 -11.02 -20.62
N TYR A 339 20.17 -9.84 -20.02
CA TYR A 339 19.66 -8.61 -20.61
C TYR A 339 20.44 -8.14 -21.85
N ASP A 340 21.64 -8.67 -22.10
CA ASP A 340 22.43 -8.26 -23.27
C ASP A 340 21.88 -8.81 -24.60
N ASN A 341 20.88 -9.71 -24.56
CA ASN A 341 20.26 -10.34 -25.75
C ASN A 341 18.78 -9.95 -26.00
N LEU A 342 18.32 -8.79 -25.52
CA LEU A 342 16.90 -8.36 -25.55
C LEU A 342 16.17 -8.46 -26.91
N LEU A 343 16.90 -8.35 -28.01
CA LEU A 343 16.34 -8.35 -29.38
C LEU A 343 15.98 -9.74 -29.90
N ASN A 344 16.38 -10.83 -29.22
CA ASN A 344 16.23 -12.21 -29.71
C ASN A 344 15.23 -13.08 -28.94
N TYR A 345 14.46 -12.51 -28.01
CA TYR A 345 13.61 -13.32 -27.13
C TYR A 345 12.29 -13.74 -27.78
N LYS A 346 12.18 -15.04 -28.04
CA LYS A 346 10.93 -15.73 -28.42
C LYS A 346 10.18 -16.36 -27.23
N ASP A 347 10.78 -16.42 -26.04
CA ASP A 347 10.19 -17.05 -24.85
C ASP A 347 9.01 -16.23 -24.31
N SER A 348 7.86 -16.87 -24.09
CA SER A 348 6.67 -16.27 -23.47
C SER A 348 6.82 -15.97 -21.98
N ASP A 349 7.77 -16.63 -21.32
CA ASP A 349 7.96 -16.58 -19.87
C ASP A 349 9.06 -15.60 -19.45
N SER A 350 9.59 -14.83 -20.40
CA SER A 350 10.58 -13.79 -20.14
C SER A 350 10.01 -12.65 -19.28
N TYR A 351 10.73 -12.28 -18.21
CA TYR A 351 10.44 -11.08 -17.42
C TYR A 351 10.36 -9.83 -18.30
N TRP A 352 11.32 -9.67 -19.22
CA TRP A 352 11.40 -8.49 -20.07
C TRP A 352 10.30 -8.44 -21.13
N LYS A 353 9.77 -9.59 -21.55
CA LYS A 353 8.58 -9.64 -22.42
C LYS A 353 7.34 -9.16 -21.67
N ARG A 354 7.16 -9.55 -20.40
CA ARG A 354 6.12 -9.00 -19.54
C ARG A 354 6.27 -7.48 -19.43
N GLU A 355 7.45 -6.99 -19.05
CA GLU A 355 7.71 -5.56 -18.84
C GLU A 355 7.40 -4.68 -20.06
N ARG A 356 7.51 -5.23 -21.27
CA ARG A 356 7.17 -4.55 -22.54
C ARG A 356 5.73 -4.77 -23.02
N SER A 357 4.92 -5.54 -22.30
CA SER A 357 3.55 -5.85 -22.71
C SER A 357 2.60 -4.66 -22.53
N ASP A 358 1.53 -4.64 -23.33
CA ASP A 358 0.46 -3.65 -23.21
C ASP A 358 -0.16 -3.66 -21.80
N TYR A 359 -0.21 -4.82 -21.14
CA TYR A 359 -0.71 -4.94 -19.77
C TYR A 359 0.17 -4.20 -18.75
N GLU A 360 1.49 -4.26 -18.85
CA GLU A 360 2.36 -3.47 -17.97
C GLU A 360 2.31 -1.99 -18.31
N SER A 361 2.16 -1.66 -19.59
CA SER A 361 1.93 -0.28 -20.01
C SER A 361 0.66 0.26 -19.35
N MET A 362 -0.49 -0.43 -19.49
CA MET A 362 -1.76 -0.04 -18.85
C MET A 362 -1.68 0.07 -17.32
N ARG A 363 -0.82 -0.71 -16.66
CA ARG A 363 -0.70 -0.62 -15.20
C ARG A 363 0.16 0.55 -14.71
N ARG A 364 1.12 1.03 -15.51
CA ARG A 364 2.19 1.91 -15.02
C ARG A 364 2.39 3.22 -15.78
N ASP A 365 1.91 3.33 -17.01
CA ASP A 365 2.22 4.50 -17.86
C ASP A 365 1.19 4.82 -18.95
N GLY A 366 0.34 3.85 -19.27
CA GLY A 366 -0.86 3.98 -20.07
C GLY A 366 -2.07 3.61 -19.21
N GLY A 367 -3.28 3.77 -19.72
CA GLY A 367 -4.51 3.57 -18.96
C GLY A 367 -5.33 4.85 -18.88
N ILE A 368 -6.42 4.84 -18.12
CA ILE A 368 -7.41 5.94 -18.11
C ILE A 368 -6.78 7.26 -17.64
N ALA A 369 -5.83 7.21 -16.70
CA ALA A 369 -5.14 8.39 -16.18
C ALA A 369 -3.91 8.81 -17.01
N GLY A 370 -3.49 8.02 -18.00
CA GLY A 370 -2.22 8.19 -18.70
C GLY A 370 -1.04 7.85 -17.79
N ALA A 371 -0.23 8.87 -17.47
CA ALA A 371 0.99 8.75 -16.67
C ALA A 371 0.72 8.08 -15.29
N GLY A 372 1.49 7.05 -14.95
CA GLY A 372 1.29 6.24 -13.73
C GLY A 372 0.25 5.10 -13.86
N GLY A 373 -0.55 5.12 -14.93
CA GLY A 373 -1.50 4.08 -15.32
C GLY A 373 -2.55 3.68 -14.28
N ASP A 374 -3.05 2.44 -14.40
CA ASP A 374 -4.10 1.92 -13.52
C ASP A 374 -3.67 1.84 -12.05
N ASN A 375 -2.37 1.64 -11.76
CA ASN A 375 -1.85 1.66 -10.39
C ASN A 375 -2.01 3.05 -9.76
N PHE A 376 -1.58 4.09 -10.47
CA PHE A 376 -1.73 5.47 -10.01
C PHE A 376 -3.21 5.84 -9.89
N TYR A 377 -4.02 5.54 -10.91
CA TYR A 377 -5.46 5.80 -10.86
C TYR A 377 -6.12 5.15 -9.64
N ALA A 378 -5.83 3.87 -9.39
CA ALA A 378 -6.36 3.17 -8.23
C ALA A 378 -5.92 3.87 -6.94
N SER A 379 -4.62 4.06 -6.71
CA SER A 379 -4.11 4.75 -5.51
C SER A 379 -4.73 6.13 -5.30
N GLU A 380 -4.83 6.95 -6.33
CA GLU A 380 -5.35 8.32 -6.24
C GLU A 380 -6.85 8.36 -5.99
N GLU A 381 -7.63 7.49 -6.64
CA GLU A 381 -9.04 7.33 -6.30
C GLU A 381 -9.17 6.95 -4.82
N LEU A 382 -8.30 6.06 -4.34
CA LEU A 382 -8.32 5.69 -2.94
C LEU A 382 -8.01 6.89 -2.03
N ILE A 383 -6.93 7.61 -2.30
CA ILE A 383 -6.51 8.78 -1.53
C ILE A 383 -7.58 9.88 -1.52
N LYS A 384 -8.28 10.12 -2.63
CA LYS A 384 -9.39 11.09 -2.68
C LYS A 384 -10.47 10.76 -1.65
N PHE A 385 -10.89 9.51 -1.58
CA PHE A 385 -11.89 9.05 -0.61
C PHE A 385 -11.38 9.13 0.83
N ILE A 386 -10.11 8.76 1.08
CA ILE A 386 -9.46 8.90 2.39
C ILE A 386 -9.57 10.33 2.88
N ARG A 387 -9.13 11.26 2.04
CA ARG A 387 -9.06 12.68 2.37
C ARG A 387 -10.45 13.28 2.56
N PHE A 388 -11.39 12.93 1.69
CA PHE A 388 -12.76 13.39 1.83
C PHE A 388 -13.41 12.86 3.12
N GLY A 389 -13.18 11.58 3.46
CA GLY A 389 -13.71 10.97 4.68
C GLY A 389 -13.21 11.64 5.95
N LEU A 390 -11.89 11.79 6.07
CA LEU A 390 -11.27 12.48 7.20
C LEU A 390 -11.78 13.91 7.36
N TRP A 391 -11.97 14.63 6.24
CA TRP A 391 -12.48 15.98 6.27
C TRP A 391 -13.95 16.06 6.72
N GLN A 392 -14.81 15.14 6.26
CA GLN A 392 -16.20 15.07 6.70
C GLN A 392 -16.31 14.78 8.19
N ASP A 393 -15.50 13.85 8.69
CA ASP A 393 -15.46 13.53 10.12
C ASP A 393 -15.04 14.76 10.95
N TYR A 394 -13.99 15.48 10.52
CA TYR A 394 -13.57 16.74 11.13
C TYR A 394 -14.71 17.78 11.18
N ILE A 395 -15.42 18.01 10.07
CA ILE A 395 -16.54 18.97 10.03
C ILE A 395 -17.64 18.55 11.01
N ASN A 396 -17.98 17.26 11.01
CA ASN A 396 -19.05 16.73 11.86
C ASN A 396 -18.71 16.82 13.35
N ASP A 397 -17.44 16.66 13.73
CA ASP A 397 -17.01 16.79 15.12
C ASP A 397 -16.83 18.25 15.55
N SER A 398 -16.36 19.11 14.65
CA SER A 398 -16.35 20.58 14.85
C SER A 398 -17.77 21.10 15.10
N ALA A 399 -18.76 20.61 14.34
CA ALA A 399 -20.16 20.96 14.50
C ALA A 399 -20.77 20.51 15.85
N LYS A 400 -20.17 19.52 16.53
CA LYS A 400 -20.58 19.05 17.87
C LYS A 400 -19.93 19.86 19.00
N GLY A 401 -19.17 20.91 18.70
CA GLY A 401 -18.58 21.79 19.72
C GLY A 401 -17.33 21.21 20.38
N VAL A 402 -16.60 20.30 19.72
CA VAL A 402 -15.29 19.84 20.17
C VAL A 402 -14.30 21.00 20.01
N THR A 403 -14.03 21.72 21.10
CA THR A 403 -13.34 23.02 21.14
C THR A 403 -11.88 22.96 20.68
N GLU A 404 -11.20 21.82 20.79
CA GLU A 404 -9.79 21.63 20.40
C GLU A 404 -9.58 21.61 18.87
N LEU A 405 -10.64 21.44 18.08
CA LEU A 405 -10.61 21.38 16.61
C LEU A 405 -11.05 22.70 15.94
N SER A 406 -11.42 23.71 16.72
CA SER A 406 -12.02 24.94 16.18
C SER A 406 -10.96 25.91 15.61
N GLY A 407 -10.82 25.95 14.29
CA GLY A 407 -10.01 26.97 13.62
C GLY A 407 -9.55 26.69 12.19
N LEU A 408 -9.57 25.43 11.73
CA LEU A 408 -9.11 25.07 10.38
C LEU A 408 -10.21 25.36 9.36
N LYS A 409 -9.81 25.99 8.24
CA LYS A 409 -10.70 26.48 7.18
C LYS A 409 -10.72 25.60 5.95
N SER A 410 -9.77 24.67 5.80
CA SER A 410 -9.69 23.82 4.62
C SER A 410 -9.14 22.40 4.90
N PRO A 411 -9.44 21.42 4.03
CA PRO A 411 -8.83 20.10 4.10
C PRO A 411 -7.30 20.13 4.05
N GLY A 412 -6.70 21.09 3.34
CA GLY A 412 -5.25 21.23 3.25
C GLY A 412 -4.58 21.66 4.55
N GLU A 413 -5.28 22.44 5.39
CA GLU A 413 -4.79 22.83 6.72
C GLU A 413 -4.89 21.67 7.72
N TYR A 414 -5.95 20.86 7.61
CA TYR A 414 -6.17 19.70 8.47
C TYR A 414 -5.28 18.50 8.09
N LEU A 415 -5.34 18.08 6.84
CA LEU A 415 -4.71 16.85 6.34
C LEU A 415 -3.31 17.08 5.76
N GLY A 416 -2.89 18.34 5.63
CA GLY A 416 -1.78 18.72 4.78
C GLY A 416 -2.14 18.75 3.28
N PRO A 417 -1.25 19.30 2.44
CA PRO A 417 -1.41 19.25 0.99
C PRO A 417 -1.48 17.79 0.52
N HIS A 418 -2.13 17.55 -0.62
CA HIS A 418 -2.03 16.24 -1.27
C HIS A 418 -0.56 16.01 -1.66
N GLY A 419 0.02 14.89 -1.24
CA GLY A 419 1.41 14.59 -1.53
C GLY A 419 1.60 14.29 -3.02
N ALA A 420 2.72 14.74 -3.59
CA ALA A 420 3.13 14.29 -4.91
C ALA A 420 3.40 12.77 -4.85
N PRO A 421 3.07 12.02 -5.90
CA PRO A 421 3.31 10.58 -5.91
C PRO A 421 4.81 10.29 -5.78
N PHE A 422 5.18 9.30 -4.96
CA PHE A 422 6.54 8.80 -4.89
C PHE A 422 6.82 7.91 -6.08
N ILE A 423 7.86 8.23 -6.84
CA ILE A 423 8.23 7.52 -8.07
C ILE A 423 9.61 6.94 -7.88
N SER A 424 9.72 5.63 -7.84
CA SER A 424 10.99 4.91 -7.75
C SER A 424 10.82 3.46 -8.17
N ASP A 425 11.89 2.68 -8.17
CA ASP A 425 11.89 1.27 -8.60
C ASP A 425 11.23 0.32 -7.58
N TRP A 426 10.18 0.72 -6.87
CA TRP A 426 9.54 -0.04 -5.80
C TRP A 426 9.08 -1.45 -6.24
N ALA A 427 9.32 -2.46 -5.39
CA ALA A 427 9.11 -3.86 -5.74
C ALA A 427 7.63 -4.26 -5.93
N LEU A 428 6.74 -3.85 -5.03
CA LEU A 428 5.33 -4.24 -5.10
C LEU A 428 4.63 -3.79 -6.41
N PRO A 429 4.67 -2.51 -6.81
CA PRO A 429 4.02 -2.08 -8.06
C PRO A 429 4.70 -2.67 -9.31
N GLN A 430 5.96 -3.13 -9.21
CA GLN A 430 6.70 -3.74 -10.32
C GLN A 430 6.42 -5.25 -10.45
N MET A 431 6.34 -5.98 -9.34
CA MET A 431 6.48 -7.45 -9.30
C MET A 431 5.18 -8.20 -8.95
N VAL A 432 4.11 -7.46 -8.72
CA VAL A 432 2.76 -8.02 -8.58
C VAL A 432 2.08 -8.04 -9.95
N ASN A 433 1.36 -9.11 -10.28
CA ASN A 433 0.62 -9.27 -11.53
C ASN A 433 -0.86 -8.87 -11.39
N ALA A 434 -1.11 -7.69 -10.85
CA ALA A 434 -2.43 -7.12 -10.59
C ALA A 434 -2.34 -5.58 -10.56
N VAL A 435 -3.47 -4.88 -10.55
CA VAL A 435 -3.46 -3.44 -10.22
C VAL A 435 -3.05 -3.30 -8.76
N THR A 436 -2.07 -2.44 -8.49
CA THR A 436 -1.52 -2.22 -7.15
C THR A 436 -1.79 -0.78 -6.73
N ALA A 437 -2.73 -0.60 -5.80
CA ALA A 437 -2.94 0.65 -5.09
C ALA A 437 -1.97 0.72 -3.91
N TYR A 438 -0.82 1.35 -4.11
CA TYR A 438 0.16 1.61 -3.05
C TYR A 438 -0.04 3.01 -2.50
N ILE A 439 -0.31 3.09 -1.19
CA ILE A 439 -0.66 4.33 -0.50
C ILE A 439 0.23 4.53 0.73
N GLU A 440 0.84 5.70 0.81
CA GLU A 440 1.38 6.27 2.04
C GLU A 440 0.27 7.10 2.70
N LEU A 441 -0.16 6.70 3.90
CA LEU A 441 -1.29 7.36 4.59
C LEU A 441 -0.93 8.71 5.20
N GLY A 442 0.36 9.05 5.26
CA GLY A 442 0.87 10.27 5.85
C GLY A 442 2.23 10.03 6.51
N TYR A 443 2.56 10.88 7.48
CA TYR A 443 3.80 10.83 8.22
C TYR A 443 3.51 10.56 9.69
N ILE A 444 4.14 9.53 10.25
CA ILE A 444 3.86 9.06 11.61
C ILE A 444 4.13 10.13 12.68
N GLU A 445 5.12 10.99 12.48
CA GLU A 445 5.46 12.08 13.41
C GLU A 445 4.51 13.27 13.31
N ASN A 446 3.80 13.40 12.19
CA ASN A 446 3.00 14.57 11.84
C ASN A 446 1.52 14.22 11.66
N ALA A 447 1.07 13.10 12.24
CA ALA A 447 -0.34 12.76 12.35
C ALA A 447 -1.02 13.85 13.20
N ALA A 448 -1.90 14.63 12.57
CA ALA A 448 -2.66 15.70 13.23
C ALA A 448 -3.88 15.13 13.96
#